data_AF-A0A8T5E3K4-F1
#
_entry.id   AF-A0A8T5E3K4-F1
#
_cell.length_a   1.000
_cell.length_b   1.000
_cell.length_c   1.000
_cell.angle_alpha   90.00
_cell.angle_beta   90.00
_cell.angle_gamma   90.00
#
_symmetry.space_group_name_H-M   'P 1'
#
loop_
_entity.id
_entity.type
_entity.pdbx_description
1 polymer ?
#
loop_
_entity_poly.entity_id
_entity_poly.type
_entity_poly.pdbx_seq_one_letter_code
_entity_poly.pdbx_strand_id
1 'polypeptide(L)'
;MSKIAPKDSEEDNDDEWHNFSNAGYSSANVDDEDNDNNSKDNENEEWFDGDDFEFEGKTLDWNSPPCPTPLGIAHIIKIGVCNHCIERVGGKKNLSGEEIRLEAYVRDDTLENSFDNDLCPLCENLFDDVNNIVNRIIEKISDLEYSAMQIGIHLPKDLINDEDQIRTRHGATGSRPLKSAMVDAIQNEITQKIDSEVNFVKEKPDLMVLIDGLTLRVDVDVRPIYFYGRYRKLTREIPQTRWPCRACKGRARGCESCNESGLQYLDSVQDLVGEPIRMALNAVDTSFHGMGREDIDVRMLGKGRPFIIEIKKPMSRIPDLEELVKTINENALGKVEVDSLKRTERSLIAKIKASRSEKSYTIRFKVSGEINEEEVTKHISDLSGVVLNQETPQRVSHRRAAKIRKRKITNLENIVIEGDEIQFEVRCEAGTYVKELVHSDEGRTIPSVSGKLEMDCEILWLDVNEIHDDEENQEN
;
A
#
# COMPACT_ATOMS: atom_id res chain seq x y z
N MET A 1 -11.18 -11.37 -63.47
CA MET A 1 -10.24 -12.48 -63.27
C MET A 1 -8.95 -11.94 -62.70
N SER A 2 -8.57 -12.46 -61.53
CA SER A 2 -7.25 -12.44 -60.89
C SER A 2 -6.56 -11.08 -60.63
N LYS A 3 -6.75 -10.54 -59.42
CA LYS A 3 -5.73 -9.74 -58.74
C LYS A 3 -4.87 -10.71 -57.93
N ILE A 4 -3.58 -10.73 -58.25
CA ILE A 4 -2.52 -11.45 -57.55
C ILE A 4 -2.03 -10.56 -56.43
N ALA A 5 -2.11 -11.03 -55.18
CA ALA A 5 -1.40 -10.48 -54.03
C ALA A 5 0.10 -10.74 -54.17
N PRO A 6 0.96 -9.91 -53.54
CA PRO A 6 1.67 -10.52 -52.41
C PRO A 6 2.02 -9.57 -51.24
N LYS A 7 2.21 -10.25 -50.10
CA LYS A 7 3.09 -9.97 -48.95
C LYS A 7 2.59 -8.98 -47.89
N ASP A 8 2.00 -9.58 -46.86
CA ASP A 8 1.98 -9.09 -45.49
C ASP A 8 3.40 -8.89 -44.97
N SER A 9 3.68 -7.66 -44.52
CA SER A 9 4.82 -7.32 -43.68
C SER A 9 4.33 -7.18 -42.25
N GLU A 10 5.07 -7.83 -41.35
CA GLU A 10 5.03 -7.81 -39.89
C GLU A 10 4.62 -6.44 -39.31
N GLU A 11 3.41 -6.39 -38.74
CA GLU A 11 3.02 -5.41 -37.72
C GLU A 11 2.34 -6.16 -36.57
N ASP A 12 2.49 -5.59 -35.39
CA ASP A 12 1.82 -5.89 -34.12
C ASP A 12 2.36 -7.05 -33.27
N ASN A 13 3.43 -6.73 -32.53
CA ASN A 13 3.76 -7.46 -31.29
C ASN A 13 4.24 -6.56 -30.14
N ASP A 14 3.90 -5.27 -30.13
CA ASP A 14 4.26 -4.33 -29.05
C ASP A 14 3.08 -3.98 -28.10
N ASP A 15 1.87 -4.47 -28.36
CA ASP A 15 0.65 -4.08 -27.63
C ASP A 15 0.28 -4.97 -26.43
N GLU A 16 1.12 -5.93 -26.05
CA GLU A 16 0.86 -6.81 -24.89
C GLU A 16 1.44 -6.31 -23.56
N TRP A 17 1.97 -5.08 -23.49
CA TRP A 17 2.63 -4.58 -22.28
C TRP A 17 1.75 -3.73 -21.34
N HIS A 18 0.50 -3.45 -21.71
CA HIS A 18 -0.40 -2.61 -20.91
C HIS A 18 -1.29 -3.38 -19.92
N ASN A 19 -1.38 -4.72 -20.01
CA ASN A 19 -2.25 -5.51 -19.15
C ASN A 19 -1.62 -5.99 -17.83
N PHE A 20 -0.34 -5.76 -17.58
CA PHE A 20 0.33 -6.19 -16.34
C PHE A 20 0.44 -5.11 -15.25
N SER A 21 -0.18 -3.95 -15.43
CA SER A 21 -0.15 -2.85 -14.45
C SER A 21 -1.46 -2.65 -13.67
N ASN A 22 -2.46 -3.54 -13.82
CA ASN A 22 -3.72 -3.43 -13.08
C ASN A 22 -4.04 -4.74 -12.35
N ALA A 23 -3.29 -5.01 -11.28
CA ALA A 23 -3.64 -6.03 -10.31
C ALA A 23 -4.84 -5.54 -9.48
N GLY A 24 -5.94 -6.29 -9.62
CA GLY A 24 -7.29 -6.07 -9.10
C GLY A 24 -7.43 -5.47 -7.70
N TYR A 25 -8.26 -4.44 -7.62
CA TYR A 25 -9.08 -4.18 -6.45
C TYR A 25 -10.55 -4.19 -6.85
N SER A 26 -11.26 -5.10 -6.19
CA SER A 26 -12.69 -5.38 -6.26
C SER A 26 -13.53 -4.10 -6.24
N SER A 27 -14.35 -3.89 -7.27
CA SER A 27 -15.46 -2.95 -7.25
C SER A 27 -16.66 -3.70 -6.66
N ALA A 28 -17.02 -3.41 -5.42
CA ALA A 28 -18.27 -3.90 -4.83
C ALA A 28 -19.41 -3.03 -5.37
N ASN A 29 -20.23 -3.60 -6.26
CA ASN A 29 -21.53 -3.03 -6.58
C ASN A 29 -22.51 -3.50 -5.50
N VAL A 30 -23.15 -2.52 -4.88
CA VAL A 30 -24.36 -2.67 -4.06
C VAL A 30 -25.53 -2.59 -5.03
N ASP A 31 -26.34 -3.64 -5.09
CA ASP A 31 -27.70 -3.55 -5.66
C ASP A 31 -28.67 -4.10 -4.61
N ASP A 32 -29.57 -3.22 -4.19
CA ASP A 32 -30.70 -3.44 -3.30
C ASP A 32 -31.87 -4.12 -4.04
N GLU A 33 -32.59 -4.95 -3.26
CA GLU A 33 -34.02 -5.27 -3.27
C GLU A 33 -34.79 -5.46 -4.60
N ASP A 34 -35.43 -6.64 -4.75
CA ASP A 34 -36.90 -6.65 -4.82
C ASP A 34 -37.54 -8.02 -4.57
N ASN A 35 -38.75 -7.95 -3.98
CA ASN A 35 -39.69 -9.01 -3.63
C ASN A 35 -40.04 -9.96 -4.79
N ASP A 36 -40.27 -11.25 -4.48
CA ASP A 36 -41.57 -11.85 -4.81
C ASP A 36 -41.91 -13.09 -3.98
N ASN A 37 -43.11 -13.06 -3.40
CA ASN A 37 -43.80 -14.19 -2.79
C ASN A 37 -44.43 -15.03 -3.89
N ASN A 38 -44.14 -16.34 -3.95
CA ASN A 38 -45.15 -17.28 -4.45
C ASN A 38 -44.92 -18.70 -3.95
N SER A 39 -45.78 -19.11 -3.03
CA SER A 39 -46.04 -20.49 -2.63
C SER A 39 -46.66 -21.27 -3.79
N LYS A 40 -46.01 -22.35 -4.25
CA LYS A 40 -46.69 -23.50 -4.86
C LYS A 40 -45.96 -24.78 -4.48
N ASP A 41 -46.70 -25.62 -3.75
CA ASP A 41 -46.42 -27.03 -3.53
C ASP A 41 -46.18 -27.76 -4.85
N ASN A 42 -45.18 -28.65 -4.87
CA ASN A 42 -45.26 -29.91 -5.57
C ASN A 42 -44.20 -30.90 -5.06
N GLU A 43 -44.70 -31.92 -4.37
CA GLU A 43 -44.43 -33.35 -4.58
C GLU A 43 -42.97 -33.86 -4.57
N ASN A 44 -42.62 -34.47 -3.43
CA ASN A 44 -41.81 -35.69 -3.26
C ASN A 44 -40.64 -35.92 -4.23
N GLU A 45 -39.48 -35.35 -3.90
CA GLU A 45 -38.19 -35.94 -4.24
C GLU A 45 -37.68 -36.73 -3.03
N GLU A 46 -37.69 -38.07 -3.15
CA GLU A 46 -37.00 -38.98 -2.21
C GLU A 46 -35.49 -38.71 -2.28
N TRP A 47 -34.99 -37.99 -1.27
CA TRP A 47 -33.56 -37.79 -1.07
C TRP A 47 -32.96 -39.08 -0.50
N PHE A 48 -32.18 -39.75 -1.34
CA PHE A 48 -31.41 -40.94 -1.01
C PHE A 48 -30.23 -40.52 -0.10
N ASP A 49 -30.42 -40.64 1.21
CA ASP A 49 -29.35 -40.49 2.21
C ASP A 49 -28.58 -41.81 2.30
N GLY A 50 -27.60 -41.96 1.42
CA GLY A 50 -26.67 -43.06 1.43
C GLY A 50 -25.32 -42.55 1.91
N ASP A 51 -25.09 -42.61 3.21
CA ASP A 51 -23.79 -42.89 3.84
C ASP A 51 -23.97 -43.12 5.35
N ASP A 52 -24.66 -44.23 5.69
CA ASP A 52 -24.40 -44.94 6.95
C ASP A 52 -23.03 -45.63 6.81
N PHE A 53 -21.95 -44.86 6.99
CA PHE A 53 -20.64 -45.43 7.27
C PHE A 53 -20.63 -45.89 8.73
N GLU A 54 -20.86 -47.19 8.93
CA GLU A 54 -20.70 -47.89 10.20
C GLU A 54 -19.26 -47.75 10.71
N PHE A 55 -19.02 -46.75 11.56
CA PHE A 55 -17.86 -46.70 12.44
C PHE A 55 -18.10 -47.65 13.61
N GLU A 56 -17.14 -48.53 13.88
CA GLU A 56 -17.22 -49.60 14.86
C GLU A 56 -17.74 -49.13 16.24
N GLY A 57 -18.92 -49.61 16.63
CA GLY A 57 -19.14 -50.11 17.99
C GLY A 57 -19.15 -49.15 19.19
N LYS A 58 -19.37 -47.84 19.04
CA LYS A 58 -19.83 -46.96 20.14
C LYS A 58 -20.93 -46.04 19.65
N THR A 59 -22.18 -46.32 20.01
CA THR A 59 -23.29 -45.39 19.82
C THR A 59 -22.97 -44.10 20.58
N LEU A 60 -22.53 -43.06 19.86
CA LEU A 60 -22.38 -41.73 20.41
C LEU A 60 -23.76 -41.31 20.92
N ASP A 61 -23.94 -41.15 22.22
CA ASP A 61 -25.23 -40.74 22.79
C ASP A 61 -25.49 -39.26 22.42
N TRP A 62 -26.26 -39.04 21.36
CA TRP A 62 -26.56 -37.74 20.76
C TRP A 62 -27.37 -36.79 21.69
N ASN A 63 -27.76 -37.25 22.88
CA ASN A 63 -28.54 -36.48 23.88
C ASN A 63 -27.72 -35.98 25.08
N SER A 64 -26.39 -35.98 25.00
CA SER A 64 -25.57 -35.47 26.11
C SER A 64 -25.82 -33.97 26.32
N PRO A 65 -26.06 -33.51 27.57
CA PRO A 65 -26.16 -32.09 27.86
C PRO A 65 -24.84 -31.37 27.55
N PRO A 66 -24.88 -30.06 27.22
CA PRO A 66 -23.67 -29.29 26.96
C PRO A 66 -22.82 -29.12 28.24
N CYS A 67 -21.55 -28.80 28.05
CA CYS A 67 -20.68 -28.33 29.13
C CYS A 67 -21.29 -27.07 29.79
N PRO A 68 -21.04 -26.81 31.09
CA PRO A 68 -20.06 -27.45 31.99
C PRO A 68 -20.62 -28.66 32.77
N THR A 69 -21.74 -29.25 32.35
CA THR A 69 -22.32 -30.39 33.07
C THR A 69 -21.36 -31.59 33.13
N PRO A 70 -21.33 -32.38 34.22
CA PRO A 70 -20.45 -33.54 34.34
C PRO A 70 -20.61 -34.56 33.20
N LEU A 71 -21.85 -34.77 32.74
CA LEU A 71 -22.16 -35.65 31.61
C LEU A 71 -21.65 -35.06 30.28
N GLY A 72 -21.78 -33.74 30.07
CA GLY A 72 -21.23 -33.05 28.90
C GLY A 72 -19.71 -33.11 28.83
N ILE A 73 -19.02 -32.92 29.96
CA ILE A 73 -17.55 -33.05 30.03
C ILE A 73 -17.13 -34.49 29.72
N ALA A 74 -17.81 -35.49 30.29
CA ALA A 74 -17.56 -36.90 30.01
C ALA A 74 -17.78 -37.23 28.52
N HIS A 75 -18.79 -36.63 27.87
CA HIS A 75 -19.04 -36.83 26.44
C HIS A 75 -17.94 -36.24 25.55
N ILE A 76 -17.49 -35.00 25.83
CA ILE A 76 -16.39 -34.37 25.08
C ILE A 76 -15.08 -35.14 25.23
N ILE A 77 -14.83 -35.67 26.43
CA ILE A 77 -13.72 -36.58 26.74
C ILE A 77 -13.84 -37.87 25.89
N LYS A 78 -15.02 -38.50 25.82
CA LYS A 78 -15.27 -39.69 24.99
C LYS A 78 -15.10 -39.46 23.49
N ILE A 79 -15.40 -38.26 23.00
CA ILE A 79 -15.21 -37.86 21.58
C ILE A 79 -13.71 -37.72 21.24
N GLY A 80 -12.82 -37.69 22.24
CA GLY A 80 -11.36 -37.65 22.04
C GLY A 80 -10.78 -36.23 21.97
N VAL A 81 -11.44 -35.26 22.61
CA VAL A 81 -10.96 -33.87 22.63
C VAL A 81 -9.69 -33.73 23.48
N CYS A 82 -8.68 -33.00 23.01
CA CYS A 82 -7.41 -32.76 23.72
C CYS A 82 -7.58 -31.84 24.94
N ASN A 83 -6.57 -31.78 25.83
CA ASN A 83 -6.60 -30.97 27.05
C ASN A 83 -6.83 -29.47 26.77
N HIS A 84 -6.15 -28.89 25.78
CA HIS A 84 -6.34 -27.49 25.40
C HIS A 84 -7.78 -27.18 24.98
N CYS A 85 -8.40 -28.08 24.21
CA CYS A 85 -9.78 -27.91 23.80
C CYS A 85 -10.76 -28.16 24.95
N ILE A 86 -10.48 -29.09 25.88
CA ILE A 86 -11.28 -29.28 27.10
C ILE A 86 -11.31 -28.00 27.94
N GLU A 87 -10.18 -27.33 28.13
CA GLU A 87 -10.12 -26.04 28.83
C GLU A 87 -10.99 -24.99 28.13
N ARG A 88 -10.90 -24.93 26.80
CA ARG A 88 -11.63 -23.97 25.95
C ARG A 88 -13.14 -24.18 25.96
N VAL A 89 -13.61 -25.42 25.89
CA VAL A 89 -15.03 -25.76 25.71
C VAL A 89 -15.71 -26.24 27.00
N GLY A 90 -14.97 -26.65 28.02
CA GLY A 90 -15.48 -27.26 29.25
C GLY A 90 -16.15 -26.28 30.21
N GLY A 91 -15.90 -24.97 30.07
CA GLY A 91 -16.62 -23.91 30.80
C GLY A 91 -16.32 -23.80 32.30
N LYS A 92 -15.41 -24.62 32.84
CA LYS A 92 -14.92 -24.49 34.22
C LYS A 92 -13.82 -23.44 34.28
N LYS A 93 -14.08 -22.34 35.00
CA LYS A 93 -13.09 -21.26 35.19
C LYS A 93 -12.04 -21.69 36.22
N ASN A 94 -10.78 -21.32 35.99
CA ASN A 94 -9.61 -21.55 36.87
C ASN A 94 -9.10 -23.00 36.97
N LEU A 95 -9.51 -23.90 36.07
CA LEU A 95 -8.95 -25.25 35.97
C LEU A 95 -8.38 -25.45 34.58
N SER A 96 -7.20 -26.06 34.53
CA SER A 96 -6.57 -26.51 33.29
C SER A 96 -7.34 -27.69 32.69
N GLY A 97 -7.17 -27.92 31.38
CA GLY A 97 -7.80 -29.05 30.70
C GLY A 97 -7.43 -30.41 31.29
N GLU A 98 -6.21 -30.56 31.80
CA GLU A 98 -5.74 -31.76 32.48
C GLU A 98 -6.48 -31.99 33.81
N GLU A 99 -6.63 -30.96 34.63
CA GLU A 99 -7.38 -31.04 35.89
C GLU A 99 -8.86 -31.39 35.65
N ILE A 100 -9.47 -30.79 34.63
CA ILE A 100 -10.87 -31.09 34.25
C ILE A 100 -11.01 -32.56 33.85
N ARG A 101 -10.03 -33.09 33.11
CA ARG A 101 -9.99 -34.50 32.68
C ARG A 101 -9.79 -35.44 33.87
N LEU A 102 -8.87 -35.14 34.78
CA LEU A 102 -8.64 -35.92 36.01
C LEU A 102 -9.89 -35.95 36.89
N GLU A 103 -10.57 -34.81 37.07
CA GLU A 103 -11.84 -34.76 37.80
C GLU A 103 -12.93 -35.64 37.17
N ALA A 104 -12.92 -35.80 35.84
CA ALA A 104 -13.86 -36.66 35.15
C ALA A 104 -13.51 -38.15 35.34
N TYR A 105 -12.23 -38.51 35.29
CA TYR A 105 -11.78 -39.88 35.54
C TYR A 105 -12.09 -40.35 36.95
N VAL A 106 -11.85 -39.52 37.97
CA VAL A 106 -12.22 -39.84 39.37
C VAL A 106 -13.71 -40.13 39.55
N ARG A 107 -14.57 -39.58 38.68
CA ARG A 107 -16.02 -39.81 38.73
C ARG A 107 -16.44 -41.07 37.95
N ASP A 108 -15.70 -41.42 36.91
CA ASP A 108 -16.00 -42.54 36.02
C ASP A 108 -14.71 -43.12 35.44
N ASP A 109 -14.20 -44.16 36.10
CA ASP A 109 -12.99 -44.90 35.70
C ASP A 109 -13.13 -45.56 34.31
N THR A 110 -14.34 -45.72 33.78
CA THR A 110 -14.55 -46.35 32.45
C THR A 110 -14.19 -45.43 31.29
N LEU A 111 -14.01 -44.13 31.55
CA LEU A 111 -13.63 -43.13 30.54
C LEU A 111 -12.22 -43.35 30.01
N GLU A 112 -11.28 -43.78 30.85
CA GLU A 112 -9.86 -43.95 30.51
C GLU A 112 -9.64 -44.98 29.38
N ASN A 113 -10.45 -46.04 29.34
CA ASN A 113 -10.36 -47.11 28.35
C ASN A 113 -11.10 -46.82 27.03
N SER A 114 -11.72 -45.65 26.90
CA SER A 114 -12.62 -45.32 25.77
C SER A 114 -12.00 -44.41 24.70
N PHE A 115 -10.76 -43.96 24.92
CA PHE A 115 -10.02 -43.07 24.02
C PHE A 115 -9.37 -43.84 22.87
N ASP A 116 -9.83 -43.61 21.66
CA ASP A 116 -9.32 -44.29 20.45
C ASP A 116 -9.20 -43.32 19.26
N ASN A 117 -8.95 -42.03 19.52
CA ASN A 117 -8.76 -41.03 18.47
C ASN A 117 -7.35 -40.44 18.52
N ASP A 118 -6.60 -40.62 17.44
CA ASP A 118 -5.27 -40.04 17.24
C ASP A 118 -5.30 -38.52 17.07
N LEU A 119 -6.43 -37.97 16.58
CA LEU A 119 -6.62 -36.55 16.32
C LEU A 119 -7.77 -35.98 17.15
N CYS A 120 -7.52 -34.83 17.76
CA CYS A 120 -8.57 -34.07 18.43
C CYS A 120 -9.62 -33.57 17.41
N PRO A 121 -10.90 -33.89 17.56
CA PRO A 121 -11.95 -33.49 16.60
C PRO A 121 -12.27 -31.99 16.62
N LEU A 122 -11.72 -31.22 17.57
CA LEU A 122 -11.90 -29.77 17.64
C LEU A 122 -10.72 -28.97 17.08
N CYS A 123 -9.52 -29.56 16.97
CA CYS A 123 -8.33 -28.79 16.58
C CYS A 123 -7.30 -29.60 15.79
N GLU A 124 -7.53 -30.88 15.54
CA GLU A 124 -6.60 -31.79 14.85
C GLU A 124 -5.18 -31.75 15.44
N ASN A 125 -5.08 -31.61 16.78
CA ASN A 125 -3.83 -31.47 17.55
C ASN A 125 -2.96 -30.25 17.21
N LEU A 126 -3.50 -29.24 16.54
CA LEU A 126 -2.77 -28.01 16.19
C LEU A 126 -2.17 -27.26 17.39
N PHE A 127 -2.76 -27.41 18.60
CA PHE A 127 -2.23 -26.79 19.82
C PHE A 127 -0.88 -27.37 20.26
N ASP A 128 -0.55 -28.62 19.89
CA ASP A 128 0.72 -29.24 20.25
C ASP A 128 1.89 -28.57 19.51
N ASP A 129 1.62 -28.00 18.32
CA ASP A 129 2.58 -27.29 17.48
C ASP A 129 2.76 -25.81 17.85
N VAL A 130 2.04 -25.27 18.85
CA VAL A 130 2.17 -23.85 19.26
C VAL A 130 3.63 -23.51 19.57
N ASN A 131 4.33 -24.38 20.28
CA ASN A 131 5.73 -24.18 20.63
C ASN A 131 6.65 -24.06 19.40
N ASN A 132 6.41 -24.91 18.39
CA ASN A 132 7.15 -24.91 17.12
C ASN A 132 6.87 -23.63 16.33
N ILE A 133 5.59 -23.23 16.24
CA ILE A 133 5.17 -21.98 15.59
C ILE A 133 5.84 -20.77 16.25
N VAL A 134 5.82 -20.70 17.57
CA VAL A 134 6.40 -19.58 18.32
C VAL A 134 7.91 -19.50 18.13
N ASN A 135 8.63 -20.63 18.14
CA ASN A 135 10.07 -20.64 17.89
C ASN A 135 10.38 -20.10 16.47
N ARG A 136 9.62 -20.51 15.45
CA ARG A 136 9.74 -19.99 14.08
C ARG A 136 9.44 -18.49 13.98
N ILE A 137 8.50 -17.98 14.78
CA ILE A 137 8.20 -16.55 14.87
C ILE A 137 9.40 -15.82 15.46
N ILE A 138 9.93 -16.28 16.60
CA ILE A 138 11.07 -15.67 17.31
C ILE A 138 12.31 -15.61 16.40
N GLU A 139 12.62 -16.69 15.67
CA GLU A 139 13.72 -16.74 14.71
C GLU A 139 13.60 -15.68 13.61
N LYS A 140 12.37 -15.33 13.19
CA LYS A 140 12.14 -14.34 12.12
C LYS A 140 12.12 -12.90 12.61
N ILE A 141 11.90 -12.67 13.90
CA ILE A 141 11.76 -11.32 14.48
C ILE A 141 12.98 -10.87 15.28
N SER A 142 13.98 -11.73 15.49
CA SER A 142 15.15 -11.43 16.35
C SER A 142 15.91 -10.16 15.96
N ASP A 143 15.93 -9.86 14.66
CA ASP A 143 16.71 -8.75 14.10
C ASP A 143 15.87 -7.48 13.88
N LEU A 144 14.59 -7.50 14.29
CA LEU A 144 13.62 -6.43 14.02
C LEU A 144 13.33 -5.61 15.28
N GLU A 145 13.26 -4.29 15.11
CA GLU A 145 12.72 -3.38 16.12
C GLU A 145 11.20 -3.24 15.94
N TYR A 146 10.45 -3.53 17.00
CA TYR A 146 8.99 -3.45 17.00
C TYR A 146 8.45 -3.16 18.40
N SER A 147 7.31 -2.48 18.45
CA SER A 147 6.55 -2.23 19.67
C SER A 147 5.18 -2.90 19.64
N ALA A 148 4.59 -3.00 18.45
CA ALA A 148 3.23 -3.49 18.26
C ALA A 148 3.16 -4.67 17.27
N MET A 149 2.59 -5.80 17.67
CA MET A 149 2.48 -6.98 16.82
C MET A 149 1.02 -7.37 16.59
N GLN A 150 0.70 -7.82 15.38
CA GLN A 150 -0.57 -8.46 15.07
C GLN A 150 -0.29 -9.90 14.64
N ILE A 151 -1.05 -10.84 15.20
CA ILE A 151 -0.98 -12.25 14.83
C ILE A 151 -2.28 -12.64 14.14
N GLY A 152 -2.15 -13.20 12.95
CA GLY A 152 -3.23 -13.77 12.17
C GLY A 152 -2.95 -15.23 11.87
N ILE A 153 -3.96 -16.08 12.01
CA ILE A 153 -3.90 -17.48 11.59
C ILE A 153 -4.94 -17.75 10.50
N HIS A 154 -4.52 -18.47 9.47
CA HIS A 154 -5.36 -19.02 8.42
C HIS A 154 -5.60 -20.50 8.73
N LEU A 155 -6.87 -20.88 8.87
CA LEU A 155 -7.29 -22.26 9.12
C LEU A 155 -8.21 -22.71 7.98
N PRO A 156 -8.23 -24.01 7.63
CA PRO A 156 -9.19 -24.57 6.69
C PRO A 156 -10.62 -24.26 7.10
N LYS A 157 -11.49 -24.01 6.11
CA LYS A 157 -12.90 -23.73 6.37
C LYS A 157 -13.61 -24.94 6.98
N ASP A 158 -13.27 -26.14 6.53
CA ASP A 158 -13.87 -27.39 7.00
C ASP A 158 -13.57 -27.59 8.50
N LEU A 159 -12.31 -27.45 8.90
CA LEU A 159 -11.91 -27.47 10.31
C LEU A 159 -12.65 -26.43 11.16
N ILE A 160 -12.83 -25.20 10.66
CA ILE A 160 -13.58 -24.17 11.39
C ILE A 160 -15.06 -24.56 11.53
N ASN A 161 -15.67 -25.11 10.49
CA ASN A 161 -17.08 -25.48 10.48
C ASN A 161 -17.33 -26.67 11.42
N ASP A 162 -16.51 -27.71 11.35
CA ASP A 162 -16.63 -28.91 12.19
C ASP A 162 -16.44 -28.54 13.67
N GLU A 163 -15.44 -27.70 13.95
CA GLU A 163 -15.20 -27.15 15.28
C GLU A 163 -16.41 -26.36 15.79
N ASP A 164 -17.00 -25.50 14.96
CA ASP A 164 -18.14 -24.68 15.32
C ASP A 164 -19.39 -25.52 15.63
N GLN A 165 -19.63 -26.59 14.87
CA GLN A 165 -20.73 -27.52 15.10
C GLN A 165 -20.58 -28.24 16.46
N ILE A 166 -19.40 -28.81 16.72
CA ILE A 166 -19.12 -29.53 17.97
C ILE A 166 -19.19 -28.56 19.16
N ARG A 167 -18.57 -27.37 19.02
CA ARG A 167 -18.56 -26.34 20.06
C ARG A 167 -19.95 -25.81 20.38
N THR A 168 -20.78 -25.56 19.37
CA THR A 168 -22.15 -25.03 19.58
C THR A 168 -23.06 -26.06 20.22
N ARG A 169 -22.88 -27.35 19.88
CA ARG A 169 -23.73 -28.43 20.40
C ARG A 169 -23.32 -28.89 21.81
N HIS A 170 -22.03 -29.03 22.08
CA HIS A 170 -21.53 -29.66 23.31
C HIS A 170 -20.72 -28.71 24.21
N GLY A 171 -20.21 -27.61 23.67
CA GLY A 171 -19.40 -26.65 24.42
C GLY A 171 -20.22 -25.82 25.41
N ALA A 172 -19.53 -25.26 26.40
CA ALA A 172 -20.13 -24.35 27.36
C ALA A 172 -20.52 -23.02 26.73
N THR A 173 -21.50 -22.36 27.33
CA THR A 173 -21.91 -21.00 26.96
C THR A 173 -20.72 -20.04 27.07
N GLY A 174 -20.37 -19.37 25.97
CA GLY A 174 -19.21 -18.48 25.90
C GLY A 174 -17.88 -19.19 25.58
N SER A 175 -17.92 -20.46 25.15
CA SER A 175 -16.76 -21.15 24.60
C SER A 175 -16.14 -20.35 23.43
N ARG A 176 -14.81 -20.21 23.46
CA ARG A 176 -14.07 -19.39 22.51
C ARG A 176 -13.89 -20.14 21.18
N PRO A 177 -14.04 -19.51 20.00
CA PRO A 177 -13.75 -20.14 18.72
C PRO A 177 -12.28 -20.57 18.60
N LEU A 178 -11.99 -21.63 17.83
CA LEU A 178 -10.64 -22.17 17.65
C LEU A 178 -9.62 -21.11 17.22
N LYS A 179 -9.97 -20.31 16.21
CA LYS A 179 -9.10 -19.26 15.69
C LYS A 179 -8.64 -18.27 16.77
N SER A 180 -9.57 -17.80 17.61
CA SER A 180 -9.23 -16.85 18.68
C SER A 180 -8.41 -17.52 19.78
N ALA A 181 -8.76 -18.76 20.16
CA ALA A 181 -8.02 -19.49 21.19
C ALA A 181 -6.58 -19.80 20.76
N MET A 182 -6.36 -20.12 19.48
CA MET A 182 -5.04 -20.38 18.94
C MET A 182 -4.17 -19.12 18.92
N VAL A 183 -4.73 -17.97 18.50
CA VAL A 183 -4.01 -16.68 18.54
C VAL A 183 -3.61 -16.32 19.97
N ASP A 184 -4.49 -16.50 20.95
CA ASP A 184 -4.18 -16.24 22.36
C ASP A 184 -3.12 -17.19 22.92
N ALA A 185 -3.17 -18.48 22.57
CA ALA A 185 -2.15 -19.44 22.99
C ALA A 185 -0.76 -19.03 22.46
N ILE A 186 -0.68 -18.64 21.19
CA ILE A 186 0.55 -18.14 20.58
C ILE A 186 1.01 -16.83 21.24
N GLN A 187 0.10 -15.90 21.53
CA GLN A 187 0.42 -14.63 22.21
C GLN A 187 1.02 -14.87 23.60
N ASN A 188 0.39 -15.74 24.40
CA ASN A 188 0.84 -16.05 25.75
C ASN A 188 2.23 -16.69 25.73
N GLU A 189 2.48 -17.65 24.82
CA GLU A 189 3.79 -18.28 24.66
C GLU A 189 4.87 -17.31 24.18
N ILE A 190 4.53 -16.37 23.29
CA ILE A 190 5.44 -15.30 22.87
C ILE A 190 5.80 -14.42 24.07
N THR A 191 4.81 -13.98 24.86
CA THR A 191 5.04 -13.14 26.04
C THR A 191 5.88 -13.84 27.11
N GLN A 192 5.79 -15.18 27.23
CA GLN A 192 6.64 -15.93 28.14
C GLN A 192 8.09 -16.07 27.67
N LYS A 193 8.31 -16.14 26.35
CA LYS A 193 9.65 -16.33 25.76
C LYS A 193 10.38 -15.03 25.45
N ILE A 194 9.67 -13.92 25.29
CA ILE A 194 10.24 -12.62 24.95
C ILE A 194 10.19 -11.70 26.18
N ASP A 195 11.37 -11.26 26.64
CA ASP A 195 11.54 -10.33 27.78
C ASP A 195 11.05 -8.89 27.48
N SER A 196 10.72 -8.58 26.23
CA SER A 196 10.25 -7.26 25.79
C SER A 196 8.73 -7.12 25.92
N GLU A 197 8.26 -5.94 26.33
CA GLU A 197 6.84 -5.60 26.32
C GLU A 197 6.31 -5.52 24.88
N VAL A 198 5.72 -6.62 24.38
CA VAL A 198 5.07 -6.66 23.08
C VAL A 198 3.60 -6.28 23.24
N ASN A 199 3.17 -5.20 22.58
CA ASN A 199 1.76 -4.83 22.54
C ASN A 199 1.04 -5.52 21.38
N PHE A 200 0.07 -6.39 21.67
CA PHE A 200 -0.72 -7.04 20.63
C PHE A 200 -1.89 -6.17 20.18
N VAL A 201 -1.83 -5.67 18.95
CA VAL A 201 -2.83 -4.73 18.40
C VAL A 201 -3.53 -5.30 17.18
N LYS A 202 -4.80 -4.93 17.01
CA LYS A 202 -5.58 -5.26 15.80
C LYS A 202 -5.36 -4.25 14.67
N GLU A 203 -5.11 -3.00 15.05
CA GLU A 203 -4.94 -1.89 14.13
C GLU A 203 -3.53 -1.32 14.24
N LYS A 204 -2.98 -0.89 13.11
CA LYS A 204 -1.65 -0.26 13.00
C LYS A 204 -0.52 -1.04 13.71
N PRO A 205 -0.37 -2.37 13.50
CA PRO A 205 0.80 -3.08 13.99
C PRO A 205 2.08 -2.65 13.27
N ASP A 206 3.20 -2.80 13.96
CA ASP A 206 4.54 -2.73 13.39
C ASP A 206 4.85 -4.01 12.61
N LEU A 207 4.50 -5.17 13.17
CA LEU A 207 4.70 -6.48 12.55
C LEU A 207 3.36 -7.20 12.39
N MET A 208 3.10 -7.74 11.21
CA MET A 208 1.98 -8.63 10.96
C MET A 208 2.53 -10.04 10.74
N VAL A 209 2.23 -10.94 11.66
CA VAL A 209 2.59 -12.35 11.59
C VAL A 209 1.40 -13.12 11.05
N LEU A 210 1.56 -13.76 9.90
CA LEU A 210 0.56 -14.62 9.27
C LEU A 210 1.01 -16.07 9.37
N ILE A 211 0.15 -16.91 9.92
CA ILE A 211 0.43 -18.32 10.18
C ILE A 211 -0.55 -19.14 9.35
N ASP A 212 -0.03 -20.05 8.53
CA ASP A 212 -0.84 -21.05 7.84
C ASP A 212 -0.97 -22.28 8.74
N GLY A 213 -2.18 -22.59 9.19
CA GLY A 213 -2.47 -23.71 10.08
C GLY A 213 -2.37 -25.08 9.41
N LEU A 214 -2.34 -25.17 8.07
CA LEU A 214 -2.11 -26.43 7.36
C LEU A 214 -0.63 -26.77 7.24
N THR A 215 0.18 -25.79 6.80
CA THR A 215 1.61 -26.00 6.51
C THR A 215 2.53 -25.60 7.66
N LEU A 216 1.97 -25.00 8.72
CA LEU A 216 2.70 -24.38 9.83
C LEU A 216 3.73 -23.34 9.37
N ARG A 217 3.50 -22.76 8.19
CA ARG A 217 4.33 -21.71 7.63
C ARG A 217 4.02 -20.40 8.35
N VAL A 218 5.07 -19.74 8.80
CA VAL A 218 5.00 -18.41 9.42
C VAL A 218 5.54 -17.40 8.42
N ASP A 219 4.76 -16.42 8.02
CA ASP A 219 5.19 -15.28 7.23
C ASP A 219 5.12 -14.01 8.08
N VAL A 220 6.20 -13.24 8.12
CA VAL A 220 6.28 -11.98 8.87
C VAL A 220 6.32 -10.84 7.86
N ASP A 221 5.30 -9.98 7.91
CA ASP A 221 5.25 -8.75 7.13
C ASP A 221 5.56 -7.54 8.01
N VAL A 222 6.55 -6.77 7.58
CA VAL A 222 7.04 -5.59 8.31
C VAL A 222 6.38 -4.35 7.71
N ARG A 223 5.55 -3.67 8.50
CA ARG A 223 4.83 -2.50 8.00
C ARG A 223 5.78 -1.35 7.65
N PRO A 224 5.56 -0.69 6.49
CA PRO A 224 6.36 0.46 6.09
C PRO A 224 6.13 1.67 6.99
N ILE A 225 7.14 2.54 7.07
CA ILE A 225 7.08 3.82 7.77
C ILE A 225 6.97 4.95 6.73
N TYR A 226 6.25 6.01 7.06
CA TYR A 226 6.06 7.15 6.17
C TYR A 226 6.60 8.42 6.82
N PHE A 227 7.36 9.20 6.06
CA PHE A 227 7.79 10.54 6.44
C PHE A 227 7.27 11.57 5.45
N TYR A 228 6.68 12.63 5.98
CA TYR A 228 6.29 13.83 5.26
C TYR A 228 7.40 14.87 5.33
N GLY A 229 7.64 15.58 4.24
CA GLY A 229 8.56 16.72 4.21
C GLY A 229 8.31 17.60 3.01
N ARG A 230 9.10 18.67 2.88
CA ARG A 230 9.16 19.52 1.68
C ARG A 230 10.58 19.56 1.15
N TYR A 231 10.73 19.30 -0.15
CA TYR A 231 12.03 19.37 -0.81
C TYR A 231 12.13 20.61 -1.70
N ARG A 232 13.28 21.26 -1.67
CA ARG A 232 13.73 22.18 -2.71
C ARG A 232 14.67 21.44 -3.65
N LYS A 233 14.55 21.70 -4.94
CA LYS A 233 15.41 21.15 -5.99
C LYS A 233 16.13 22.31 -6.65
N LEU A 234 17.42 22.42 -6.41
CA LEU A 234 18.23 23.58 -6.82
C LEU A 234 18.92 23.37 -8.17
N THR A 235 19.03 22.12 -8.64
CA THR A 235 19.60 21.76 -9.95
C THR A 235 18.54 21.53 -11.03
N ARG A 236 18.93 21.61 -12.30
CA ARG A 236 18.13 21.34 -13.51
C ARG A 236 18.48 20.01 -14.19
N GLU A 237 19.21 19.13 -13.50
CA GLU A 237 19.78 17.93 -14.12
C GLU A 237 19.19 16.61 -13.60
N ILE A 238 18.41 16.66 -12.52
CA ILE A 238 17.90 15.46 -11.85
C ILE A 238 16.38 15.28 -12.01
N PRO A 239 15.87 14.05 -12.17
CA PRO A 239 14.45 13.76 -12.08
C PRO A 239 13.96 13.74 -10.62
N GLN A 240 12.65 13.90 -10.43
CA GLN A 240 12.01 13.77 -9.11
C GLN A 240 12.07 12.33 -8.56
N THR A 241 11.84 11.32 -9.41
CA THR A 241 11.82 9.91 -9.01
C THR A 241 12.89 9.14 -9.77
N ARG A 242 13.34 8.01 -9.22
CA ARG A 242 14.27 7.10 -9.89
C ARG A 242 13.73 6.61 -11.22
N TRP A 243 14.58 6.63 -12.24
CA TRP A 243 14.25 6.19 -13.60
C TRP A 243 15.10 4.97 -13.95
N PRO A 244 14.49 3.77 -14.05
CA PRO A 244 15.21 2.59 -14.50
C PRO A 244 15.78 2.78 -15.90
N CYS A 245 16.97 2.24 -16.15
CA CYS A 245 17.57 2.25 -17.47
C CYS A 245 16.64 1.58 -18.48
N ARG A 246 16.40 2.23 -19.62
CA ARG A 246 15.52 1.74 -20.68
C ARG A 246 16.00 0.42 -21.29
N ALA A 247 17.32 0.23 -21.40
CA ALA A 247 17.90 -0.96 -22.01
C ALA A 247 17.79 -2.20 -21.11
N CYS A 248 18.16 -2.09 -19.81
CA CYS A 248 18.16 -3.24 -18.91
C CYS A 248 16.92 -3.33 -18.00
N LYS A 249 15.99 -2.38 -18.09
CA LYS A 249 14.78 -2.28 -17.26
C LYS A 249 15.08 -2.34 -15.76
N GLY A 250 16.21 -1.78 -15.32
CA GLY A 250 16.62 -1.76 -13.90
C GLY A 250 17.44 -2.97 -13.43
N ARG A 251 17.76 -3.94 -14.29
CA ARG A 251 18.51 -5.15 -13.88
C ARG A 251 19.97 -4.90 -13.52
N ALA A 252 20.52 -3.75 -13.89
CA ALA A 252 21.91 -3.32 -13.63
C ALA A 252 23.00 -4.19 -14.29
N ARG A 253 23.09 -5.47 -13.91
CA ARG A 253 24.19 -6.40 -14.24
C ARG A 253 24.42 -6.54 -15.76
N GLY A 254 25.65 -6.24 -16.21
CA GLY A 254 26.10 -6.42 -17.58
C GLY A 254 25.54 -5.42 -18.60
N CYS A 255 24.97 -4.30 -18.14
CA CYS A 255 24.41 -3.29 -19.04
C CYS A 255 25.41 -2.17 -19.32
N GLU A 256 26.00 -2.19 -20.52
CA GLU A 256 26.91 -1.14 -21.00
C GLU A 256 26.22 0.23 -21.07
N SER A 257 24.94 0.26 -21.47
CA SER A 257 24.19 1.52 -21.65
C SER A 257 24.02 2.34 -20.36
N CYS A 258 24.12 1.73 -19.19
CA CYS A 258 24.02 2.44 -17.91
C CYS A 258 25.21 2.19 -17.00
N ASN A 259 26.33 1.70 -17.54
CA ASN A 259 27.53 1.34 -16.78
C ASN A 259 27.19 0.52 -15.53
N GLU A 260 26.34 -0.49 -15.70
CA GLU A 260 25.89 -1.39 -14.65
C GLU A 260 25.12 -0.75 -13.48
N SER A 261 24.74 0.53 -13.56
CA SER A 261 23.95 1.19 -12.51
C SER A 261 22.50 0.74 -12.46
N GLY A 262 21.96 0.26 -13.58
CA GLY A 262 20.53 -0.03 -13.73
C GLY A 262 19.65 1.21 -13.85
N LEU A 263 20.21 2.42 -13.78
CA LEU A 263 19.49 3.69 -13.78
C LEU A 263 19.76 4.49 -15.06
N GLN A 264 18.78 5.31 -15.48
CA GLN A 264 18.96 6.27 -16.56
C GLN A 264 19.62 7.56 -16.04
N TYR A 265 19.28 7.97 -14.82
CA TYR A 265 19.88 9.08 -14.10
C TYR A 265 20.39 8.54 -12.78
N LEU A 266 21.65 8.81 -12.44
CA LEU A 266 22.27 8.31 -11.22
C LEU A 266 21.61 8.89 -9.97
N ASP A 267 21.30 10.19 -10.01
CA ASP A 267 20.66 10.90 -8.91
C ASP A 267 19.20 11.19 -9.23
N SER A 268 18.34 11.10 -8.22
CA SER A 268 16.98 11.60 -8.24
C SER A 268 16.64 12.24 -6.90
N VAL A 269 15.63 13.12 -6.86
CA VAL A 269 15.16 13.68 -5.58
C VAL A 269 14.77 12.55 -4.61
N GLN A 270 14.10 11.52 -5.11
CA GLN A 270 13.77 10.32 -4.35
C GLN A 270 15.00 9.66 -3.72
N ASP A 271 16.08 9.45 -4.48
CA ASP A 271 17.24 8.71 -3.97
C ASP A 271 18.08 9.57 -3.03
N LEU A 272 18.27 10.86 -3.35
CA LEU A 272 19.01 11.80 -2.51
C LEU A 272 18.36 11.98 -1.12
N VAL A 273 17.02 11.96 -1.06
CA VAL A 273 16.28 12.04 0.20
C VAL A 273 16.11 10.66 0.85
N GLY A 274 15.83 9.64 0.04
CA GLY A 274 15.42 8.33 0.52
C GLY A 274 16.55 7.42 0.95
N GLU A 275 17.68 7.46 0.27
CA GLU A 275 18.79 6.56 0.54
C GLU A 275 19.40 6.78 1.94
N PRO A 276 19.61 8.02 2.43
CA PRO A 276 20.03 8.26 3.81
C PRO A 276 19.05 7.67 4.84
N ILE A 277 17.74 7.84 4.62
CA ILE A 277 16.70 7.31 5.51
C ILE A 277 16.67 5.77 5.45
N ARG A 278 16.81 5.19 4.25
CA ARG A 278 16.86 3.75 4.03
C ARG A 278 18.04 3.13 4.78
N MET A 279 19.22 3.74 4.69
CA MET A 279 20.42 3.28 5.39
C MET A 279 20.27 3.41 6.91
N ALA A 280 19.77 4.54 7.41
CA ALA A 280 19.56 4.76 8.84
C ALA A 280 18.58 3.76 9.46
N LEU A 281 17.52 3.37 8.74
CA LEU A 281 16.53 2.40 9.21
C LEU A 281 16.85 0.95 8.80
N ASN A 282 18.00 0.73 8.16
CA ASN A 282 18.41 -0.53 7.54
C ASN A 282 17.28 -1.19 6.72
N ALA A 283 16.57 -0.36 5.95
CA ALA A 283 15.39 -0.76 5.20
C ALA A 283 15.75 -1.33 3.82
N VAL A 284 14.81 -2.05 3.22
CA VAL A 284 15.04 -2.70 1.92
C VAL A 284 14.97 -1.71 0.75
N ASP A 285 13.98 -0.83 0.75
CA ASP A 285 13.69 0.03 -0.41
C ASP A 285 12.85 1.26 0.01
N THR A 286 12.75 2.25 -0.87
CA THR A 286 11.96 3.47 -0.68
C THR A 286 10.95 3.70 -1.80
N SER A 287 9.83 4.35 -1.49
CA SER A 287 8.87 4.83 -2.49
C SER A 287 8.55 6.29 -2.26
N PHE A 288 8.52 7.07 -3.34
CA PHE A 288 8.36 8.53 -3.27
C PHE A 288 6.99 8.97 -3.80
N HIS A 289 6.27 9.74 -3.00
CA HIS A 289 4.93 10.24 -3.30
C HIS A 289 4.91 11.77 -3.21
N GLY A 290 5.16 12.46 -4.33
CA GLY A 290 5.16 13.93 -4.38
C GLY A 290 3.79 14.55 -4.68
N MET A 291 3.58 15.79 -4.23
CA MET A 291 2.41 16.61 -4.59
C MET A 291 2.53 17.17 -6.01
N GLY A 292 2.38 16.27 -6.99
CA GLY A 292 2.72 16.56 -8.38
C GLY A 292 4.22 16.44 -8.65
N ARG A 293 4.65 16.89 -9.83
CA ARG A 293 6.00 16.68 -10.35
C ARG A 293 6.44 17.86 -11.23
N GLU A 294 7.72 18.18 -11.16
CA GLU A 294 8.42 19.05 -12.09
C GLU A 294 9.25 18.26 -13.11
N ASP A 295 9.53 18.89 -14.26
CA ASP A 295 10.43 18.34 -15.26
C ASP A 295 11.89 18.33 -14.76
N ILE A 296 12.76 17.59 -15.45
CA ILE A 296 14.18 17.43 -15.07
C ILE A 296 14.89 18.78 -15.05
N ASP A 297 14.60 19.63 -16.03
CA ASP A 297 15.18 20.95 -16.26
C ASP A 297 14.55 22.08 -15.41
N VAL A 298 13.64 21.75 -14.49
CA VAL A 298 12.91 22.71 -13.66
C VAL A 298 13.38 22.65 -12.22
N ARG A 299 13.61 23.81 -11.59
CA ARG A 299 13.93 23.90 -10.14
C ARG A 299 12.64 24.01 -9.31
N MET A 300 12.73 23.57 -8.06
CA MET A 300 11.70 23.77 -7.04
C MET A 300 12.29 24.63 -5.92
N LEU A 301 11.80 25.87 -5.80
CA LEU A 301 12.30 26.89 -4.89
C LEU A 301 11.27 27.18 -3.78
N GLY A 302 11.39 28.34 -3.12
CA GLY A 302 10.51 28.82 -2.05
C GLY A 302 10.44 27.86 -0.87
N LYS A 303 9.22 27.50 -0.45
CA LYS A 303 9.00 26.50 0.63
C LYS A 303 9.23 25.06 0.19
N GLY A 304 9.55 24.81 -1.08
CA GLY A 304 9.69 23.47 -1.63
C GLY A 304 8.36 22.74 -1.87
N ARG A 305 8.45 21.55 -2.47
CA ARG A 305 7.32 20.70 -2.82
C ARG A 305 7.07 19.67 -1.71
N PRO A 306 5.81 19.55 -1.22
CA PRO A 306 5.43 18.48 -0.31
C PRO A 306 5.61 17.10 -0.93
N PHE A 307 6.15 16.19 -0.13
CA PHE A 307 6.30 14.79 -0.48
C PHE A 307 6.09 13.91 0.75
N ILE A 308 5.70 12.66 0.48
CA ILE A 308 5.78 11.57 1.43
C ILE A 308 6.76 10.55 0.89
N ILE A 309 7.69 10.14 1.74
CA ILE A 309 8.57 9.01 1.47
C ILE A 309 8.15 7.82 2.32
N GLU A 310 7.93 6.70 1.64
CA GLU A 310 7.57 5.40 2.22
C GLU A 310 8.83 4.54 2.28
N ILE A 311 9.16 4.08 3.48
CA ILE A 311 10.31 3.22 3.75
C ILE A 311 9.80 1.78 3.91
N LYS A 312 10.21 0.90 3.00
CA LYS A 312 9.73 -0.49 2.93
C LYS A 312 10.60 -1.41 3.77
N LYS A 313 9.93 -2.21 4.62
CA LYS A 313 10.56 -3.21 5.51
C LYS A 313 11.73 -2.62 6.32
N PRO A 314 11.49 -1.60 7.15
CA PRO A 314 12.51 -1.04 8.01
C PRO A 314 12.85 -2.03 9.15
N MET A 315 14.14 -2.22 9.43
CA MET A 315 14.59 -3.09 10.53
C MET A 315 14.64 -2.31 11.85
N SER A 316 14.94 -1.01 11.79
CA SER A 316 14.83 -0.07 12.91
C SER A 316 13.66 0.91 12.67
N ARG A 317 13.04 1.43 13.74
CA ARG A 317 11.81 2.25 13.64
C ARG A 317 11.89 3.65 14.23
N ILE A 318 12.88 3.94 15.06
CA ILE A 318 13.01 5.21 15.78
C ILE A 318 14.24 5.97 15.25
N PRO A 319 14.11 6.74 14.16
CA PRO A 319 15.21 7.58 13.72
C PRO A 319 15.24 8.91 14.47
N ASP A 320 16.44 9.47 14.61
CA ASP A 320 16.62 10.89 14.87
C ASP A 320 16.33 11.68 13.59
N LEU A 321 15.20 12.38 13.56
CA LEU A 321 14.75 13.14 12.38
C LEU A 321 15.65 14.35 12.08
N GLU A 322 16.23 14.98 13.11
CA GLU A 322 17.08 16.16 12.91
C GLU A 322 18.43 15.76 12.30
N GLU A 323 19.00 14.65 12.77
CA GLU A 323 20.23 14.08 12.19
C GLU A 323 20.01 13.60 10.75
N LEU A 324 18.86 12.98 10.47
CA LEU A 324 18.50 12.57 9.12
C LEU A 324 18.43 13.75 8.15
N VAL A 325 17.79 14.85 8.53
CA VAL A 325 17.70 16.05 7.68
C VAL A 325 19.09 16.62 7.38
N LYS A 326 19.99 16.67 8.36
CA LYS A 326 21.39 17.10 8.16
C LYS A 326 22.10 16.18 7.17
N THR A 327 22.01 14.86 7.39
CA THR A 327 22.63 13.84 6.53
C THR A 327 22.11 13.92 5.09
N ILE A 328 20.82 14.14 4.89
CA ILE A 328 20.21 14.32 3.56
C ILE A 328 20.80 15.56 2.88
N ASN A 329 20.84 16.69 3.58
CA ASN A 329 21.32 17.95 3.00
C ASN A 329 22.82 17.90 2.67
N GLU A 330 23.63 17.22 3.49
CA GLU A 330 25.05 16.99 3.23
C GLU A 330 25.27 16.08 2.01
N ASN A 331 24.57 14.95 1.94
CA ASN A 331 24.67 13.99 0.83
C ASN A 331 24.11 14.53 -0.48
N ALA A 332 23.16 15.45 -0.43
CA ALA A 332 22.57 16.05 -1.61
C ALA A 332 23.51 17.02 -2.35
N LEU A 333 24.64 17.42 -1.75
CA LEU A 333 25.66 18.28 -2.37
C LEU A 333 25.08 19.54 -3.03
N GLY A 334 24.08 20.15 -2.39
CA GLY A 334 23.39 21.34 -2.89
C GLY A 334 22.44 21.10 -4.08
N LYS A 335 22.16 19.86 -4.46
CA LYS A 335 21.17 19.53 -5.52
C LYS A 335 19.74 19.58 -4.98
N VAL A 336 19.54 19.08 -3.77
CA VAL A 336 18.26 18.99 -3.06
C VAL A 336 18.44 19.46 -1.63
N GLU A 337 17.45 20.17 -1.10
CA GLU A 337 17.41 20.54 0.31
C GLU A 337 16.06 20.13 0.90
N VAL A 338 16.09 19.56 2.11
CA VAL A 338 14.90 19.25 2.91
C VAL A 338 14.94 20.10 4.16
N ASP A 339 13.82 20.74 4.47
CA ASP A 339 13.70 21.64 5.63
C ASP A 339 13.41 20.87 6.92
N SER A 340 12.36 20.04 6.89
CA SER A 340 11.98 19.19 8.02
C SER A 340 11.37 17.88 7.54
N LEU A 341 11.44 16.86 8.40
CA LEU A 341 10.76 15.59 8.24
C LEU A 341 9.83 15.37 9.44
N LYS A 342 8.62 14.90 9.17
CA LYS A 342 7.64 14.49 10.19
C LYS A 342 7.17 13.08 9.89
N ARG A 343 6.96 12.26 10.92
CA ARG A 343 6.34 10.94 10.75
C ARG A 343 4.88 11.13 10.38
N THR A 344 4.37 10.34 9.44
CA THR A 344 2.99 10.44 8.98
C THR A 344 2.37 9.07 8.69
N GLU A 345 1.13 9.05 8.22
CA GLU A 345 0.37 7.85 7.88
C GLU A 345 0.13 7.70 6.38
N ARG A 346 -0.12 6.46 5.94
CA ARG A 346 -0.45 6.14 4.54
C ARG A 346 -1.63 6.94 4.00
N SER A 347 -2.59 7.31 4.85
CA SER A 347 -3.80 8.05 4.49
C SER A 347 -3.49 9.42 3.86
N LEU A 348 -2.39 10.08 4.28
CA LEU A 348 -1.99 11.38 3.76
C LEU A 348 -1.53 11.33 2.30
N ILE A 349 -1.08 10.17 1.80
CA ILE A 349 -0.68 10.00 0.39
C ILE A 349 -1.83 10.32 -0.56
N ALA A 350 -3.03 9.85 -0.24
CA ALA A 350 -4.21 10.09 -1.06
C ALA A 350 -4.57 11.59 -1.07
N LYS A 351 -4.49 12.26 0.10
CA LYS A 351 -4.75 13.69 0.24
C LYS A 351 -3.78 14.53 -0.61
N ILE A 352 -2.47 14.26 -0.50
CA ILE A 352 -1.44 14.98 -1.26
C ILE A 352 -1.61 14.77 -2.77
N LYS A 353 -1.91 13.54 -3.23
CA LYS A 353 -2.11 13.26 -4.65
C LYS A 353 -3.38 13.89 -5.22
N ALA A 354 -4.42 14.04 -4.39
CA ALA A 354 -5.69 14.66 -4.80
C ALA A 354 -5.66 16.19 -4.78
N SER A 355 -4.71 16.81 -4.05
CA SER A 355 -4.62 18.25 -3.91
C SER A 355 -4.54 18.99 -5.25
N ARG A 356 -5.39 20.01 -5.39
CA ARG A 356 -5.51 20.87 -6.59
C ARG A 356 -4.99 22.28 -6.35
N SER A 357 -4.05 22.44 -5.43
CA SER A 357 -3.41 23.72 -5.12
C SER A 357 -2.86 24.45 -6.34
N GLU A 358 -3.08 25.76 -6.39
CA GLU A 358 -2.45 26.66 -7.35
C GLU A 358 -0.93 26.67 -7.16
N LYS A 359 -0.22 27.06 -8.22
CA LYS A 359 1.25 27.05 -8.24
C LYS A 359 1.75 28.33 -8.89
N SER A 360 2.83 28.87 -8.32
CA SER A 360 3.54 30.03 -8.85
C SER A 360 4.86 29.60 -9.48
N TYR A 361 5.20 30.23 -10.60
CA TYR A 361 6.38 29.92 -11.40
C TYR A 361 7.07 31.20 -11.86
N THR A 362 8.39 31.13 -12.06
CA THR A 362 9.12 32.12 -12.87
C THR A 362 9.60 31.43 -14.13
N ILE A 363 9.34 32.02 -15.29
CA ILE A 363 9.78 31.50 -16.58
C ILE A 363 10.56 32.56 -17.33
N ARG A 364 11.65 32.16 -17.99
CA ARG A 364 12.43 33.01 -18.88
C ARG A 364 12.58 32.33 -20.23
N PHE A 365 12.40 33.10 -21.28
CA PHE A 365 12.37 32.62 -22.66
C PHE A 365 12.92 33.68 -23.60
N LYS A 366 13.38 33.22 -24.76
CA LYS A 366 13.90 34.03 -25.84
C LYS A 366 12.84 34.20 -26.93
N VAL A 367 12.78 35.37 -27.56
CA VAL A 367 11.89 35.64 -28.71
C VAL A 367 12.68 35.89 -29.99
N SER A 368 12.09 35.52 -31.13
CA SER A 368 12.74 35.64 -32.45
C SER A 368 12.61 37.02 -33.14
N GLY A 369 11.68 37.88 -32.67
CA GLY A 369 11.38 39.18 -33.27
C GLY A 369 11.93 40.40 -32.52
N GLU A 370 11.71 41.58 -33.07
CA GLU A 370 12.02 42.86 -32.41
C GLU A 370 11.07 43.13 -31.23
N ILE A 371 11.62 43.43 -30.06
CA ILE A 371 10.83 43.68 -28.85
C ILE A 371 10.45 45.15 -28.75
N ASN A 372 9.15 45.43 -28.80
CA ASN A 372 8.59 46.67 -28.26
C ASN A 372 8.14 46.42 -26.82
N GLU A 373 8.88 46.96 -25.85
CA GLU A 373 8.69 46.69 -24.42
C GLU A 373 7.25 47.00 -23.94
N GLU A 374 6.66 48.11 -24.37
CA GLU A 374 5.30 48.51 -23.97
C GLU A 374 4.25 47.52 -24.50
N GLU A 375 4.41 47.08 -25.75
CA GLU A 375 3.49 46.17 -26.41
C GLU A 375 3.60 44.75 -25.82
N VAL A 376 4.81 44.26 -25.62
CA VAL A 376 5.06 42.96 -24.98
C VAL A 376 4.47 42.92 -23.58
N THR A 377 4.73 43.95 -22.77
CA THR A 377 4.22 44.03 -21.40
C THR A 377 2.70 44.00 -21.37
N LYS A 378 2.05 44.74 -22.29
CA LYS A 378 0.59 44.75 -22.42
C LYS A 378 0.03 43.38 -22.82
N HIS A 379 0.57 42.77 -23.87
CA HIS A 379 0.09 41.47 -24.38
C HIS A 379 0.24 40.33 -23.37
N ILE A 380 1.35 40.32 -22.60
CA ILE A 380 1.55 39.34 -21.53
C ILE A 380 0.59 39.63 -20.37
N SER A 381 0.42 40.89 -19.99
CA SER A 381 -0.53 41.27 -18.92
C SER A 381 -1.98 40.91 -19.25
N ASP A 382 -2.36 40.98 -20.52
CA ASP A 382 -3.69 40.57 -21.02
C ASP A 382 -3.99 39.08 -20.85
N LEU A 383 -2.98 38.24 -20.57
CA LEU A 383 -3.17 36.82 -20.25
C LEU A 383 -3.53 36.59 -18.77
N SER A 384 -3.40 37.61 -17.92
CA SER A 384 -3.77 37.52 -16.50
C SER A 384 -5.29 37.33 -16.35
N GLY A 385 -5.70 36.36 -15.53
CA GLY A 385 -7.12 36.03 -15.34
C GLY A 385 -7.75 35.18 -16.45
N VAL A 386 -7.03 34.89 -17.53
CA VAL A 386 -7.56 34.20 -18.72
C VAL A 386 -7.67 32.69 -18.50
N VAL A 387 -8.69 32.09 -19.13
CA VAL A 387 -8.85 30.64 -19.21
C VAL A 387 -8.23 30.13 -20.52
N LEU A 388 -7.18 29.33 -20.39
CA LEU A 388 -6.49 28.62 -21.46
C LEU A 388 -7.25 27.37 -21.87
N ASN A 389 -7.25 27.05 -23.15
CA ASN A 389 -7.55 25.73 -23.68
C ASN A 389 -6.22 25.05 -24.03
N GLN A 390 -5.80 24.09 -23.21
CA GLN A 390 -4.57 23.34 -23.42
C GLN A 390 -4.88 21.92 -23.89
N GLU A 391 -4.50 21.58 -25.13
CA GLU A 391 -4.41 20.19 -25.56
C GLU A 391 -3.29 19.47 -24.79
N THR A 392 -3.33 18.13 -24.79
CA THR A 392 -2.24 17.34 -24.22
C THR A 392 -0.95 17.64 -25.01
N PRO A 393 0.11 18.15 -24.37
CA PRO A 393 1.31 18.54 -25.09
C PRO A 393 1.97 17.37 -25.83
N GLN A 394 2.63 17.66 -26.96
CA GLN A 394 3.25 16.63 -27.80
C GLN A 394 4.21 15.74 -27.01
N ARG A 395 5.09 16.35 -26.20
CA ARG A 395 6.11 15.64 -25.39
C ARG A 395 5.55 14.68 -24.34
N VAL A 396 4.27 14.79 -23.97
CA VAL A 396 3.60 13.89 -23.00
C VAL A 396 2.48 13.06 -23.63
N SER A 397 2.20 13.22 -24.92
CA SER A 397 1.13 12.51 -25.64
C SER A 397 1.23 10.98 -25.52
N HIS A 398 2.44 10.42 -25.64
CA HIS A 398 2.68 8.97 -25.47
C HIS A 398 2.31 8.42 -24.08
N ARG A 399 2.10 9.29 -23.06
CA ARG A 399 1.73 8.90 -21.69
C ARG A 399 0.30 9.29 -21.31
N ARG A 400 -0.36 10.14 -22.09
CA ARG A 400 -1.62 10.78 -21.69
C ARG A 400 -2.58 10.84 -22.86
N ALA A 401 -3.84 10.50 -22.58
CA ALA A 401 -4.92 10.67 -23.54
C ALA A 401 -4.94 12.11 -24.11
N ALA A 402 -5.09 12.21 -25.43
CA ALA A 402 -5.30 13.47 -26.13
C ALA A 402 -6.62 14.09 -25.64
N LYS A 403 -6.54 15.22 -24.94
CA LYS A 403 -7.70 15.89 -24.35
C LYS A 403 -7.42 17.38 -24.17
N ILE A 404 -8.34 18.23 -24.59
CA ILE A 404 -8.35 19.66 -24.28
C ILE A 404 -8.77 19.85 -22.82
N ARG A 405 -7.95 20.57 -22.06
CA ARG A 405 -8.20 20.92 -20.65
C ARG A 405 -8.25 22.42 -20.51
N LYS A 406 -9.30 22.92 -19.86
CA LYS A 406 -9.42 24.33 -19.49
C LYS A 406 -8.59 24.60 -18.24
N ARG A 407 -7.76 25.65 -18.26
CA ARG A 407 -6.88 26.01 -17.15
C ARG A 407 -6.88 27.51 -16.96
N LYS A 408 -7.08 27.98 -15.73
CA LYS A 408 -7.07 29.41 -15.44
C LYS A 408 -5.68 29.92 -15.05
N ILE A 409 -5.25 31.02 -15.65
CA ILE A 409 -4.17 31.86 -15.13
C ILE A 409 -4.79 32.77 -14.07
N THR A 410 -4.26 32.70 -12.86
CA THR A 410 -4.74 33.50 -11.73
C THR A 410 -4.11 34.90 -11.77
N ASN A 411 -2.79 34.97 -11.95
CA ASN A 411 -2.05 36.23 -12.05
C ASN A 411 -0.80 36.09 -12.92
N LEU A 412 -0.39 37.18 -13.57
CA LEU A 412 0.88 37.36 -14.28
C LEU A 412 1.50 38.69 -13.85
N GLU A 413 2.74 38.65 -13.35
CA GLU A 413 3.41 39.82 -12.80
C GLU A 413 4.92 39.77 -13.03
N ASN A 414 5.62 40.84 -12.62
CA ASN A 414 7.08 40.94 -12.66
C ASN A 414 7.68 40.66 -14.05
N ILE A 415 7.12 41.30 -15.08
CA ILE A 415 7.63 41.22 -16.46
C ILE A 415 8.94 42.01 -16.55
N VAL A 416 10.02 41.31 -16.90
CA VAL A 416 11.36 41.87 -17.10
C VAL A 416 11.79 41.56 -18.53
N ILE A 417 12.30 42.56 -19.23
CA ILE A 417 12.76 42.45 -20.62
C ILE A 417 14.23 42.85 -20.67
N GLU A 418 15.06 41.97 -21.21
CA GLU A 418 16.51 42.16 -21.34
C GLU A 418 16.95 41.74 -22.75
N GLY A 419 17.06 42.70 -23.67
CA GLY A 419 17.45 42.39 -25.06
C GLY A 419 16.38 41.60 -25.79
N ASP A 420 16.67 40.34 -26.12
CA ASP A 420 15.75 39.39 -26.78
C ASP A 420 15.15 38.35 -25.80
N GLU A 421 15.35 38.56 -24.50
CA GLU A 421 14.87 37.68 -23.44
C GLU A 421 13.78 38.35 -22.60
N ILE A 422 12.75 37.57 -22.28
CA ILE A 422 11.62 37.99 -21.45
C ILE A 422 11.51 37.03 -20.28
N GLN A 423 11.28 37.59 -19.09
CA GLN A 423 11.00 36.84 -17.87
C GLN A 423 9.70 37.36 -17.25
N PHE A 424 8.87 36.47 -16.72
CA PHE A 424 7.73 36.86 -15.89
C PHE A 424 7.42 35.81 -14.82
N GLU A 425 6.63 36.22 -13.84
CA GLU A 425 6.06 35.35 -12.82
C GLU A 425 4.60 35.05 -13.12
N VAL A 426 4.20 33.79 -12.99
CA VAL A 426 2.85 33.31 -13.28
C VAL A 426 2.30 32.47 -12.16
N ARG A 427 1.10 32.81 -11.68
CA ARG A 427 0.30 31.98 -10.78
C ARG A 427 -0.85 31.36 -11.58
N CYS A 428 -0.97 30.04 -11.54
CA CYS A 428 -1.98 29.33 -12.32
C CYS A 428 -2.55 28.11 -11.59
N GLU A 429 -3.70 27.65 -12.10
CA GLU A 429 -4.40 26.46 -11.62
C GLU A 429 -3.53 25.18 -11.72
N ALA A 430 -3.82 24.20 -10.86
CA ALA A 430 -3.14 22.92 -10.85
C ALA A 430 -3.17 22.19 -12.21
N GLY A 431 -1.98 21.79 -12.69
CA GLY A 431 -1.83 21.03 -13.92
C GLY A 431 -1.92 21.88 -15.18
N THR A 432 -1.70 23.19 -15.07
CA THR A 432 -1.37 24.07 -16.20
C THR A 432 0.03 23.75 -16.71
N TYR A 433 0.18 23.62 -18.02
CA TYR A 433 1.47 23.40 -18.65
C TYR A 433 2.11 24.76 -19.00
N VAL A 434 3.07 25.20 -18.17
CA VAL A 434 3.61 26.57 -18.22
C VAL A 434 4.53 26.81 -19.42
N LYS A 435 5.31 25.80 -19.85
CA LYS A 435 6.14 25.93 -21.07
C LYS A 435 5.23 26.16 -22.29
N GLU A 436 4.18 25.37 -22.39
CA GLU A 436 3.21 25.42 -23.49
C GLU A 436 2.34 26.70 -23.47
N LEU A 437 2.12 27.32 -22.30
CA LEU A 437 1.57 28.68 -22.21
C LEU A 437 2.44 29.69 -22.95
N VAL A 438 3.77 29.53 -22.93
CA VAL A 438 4.69 30.46 -23.59
C VAL A 438 4.84 30.13 -25.07
N HIS A 439 5.28 28.92 -25.42
CA HIS A 439 5.63 28.56 -26.80
C HIS A 439 4.45 28.00 -27.62
N SER A 440 3.23 27.97 -27.09
CA SER A 440 1.99 27.53 -27.75
C SER A 440 1.88 26.03 -28.11
N ASP A 441 3.02 25.31 -28.17
CA ASP A 441 3.13 23.93 -28.67
C ASP A 441 2.46 23.78 -30.06
N GLU A 442 2.86 24.64 -31.00
CA GLU A 442 2.32 24.70 -32.37
C GLU A 442 0.80 24.96 -32.42
N GLY A 443 0.29 25.80 -31.51
CA GLY A 443 -1.13 26.19 -31.46
C GLY A 443 -2.02 25.29 -30.60
N ARG A 444 -1.44 24.31 -29.91
CA ARG A 444 -2.15 23.42 -28.97
C ARG A 444 -2.57 24.08 -27.66
N THR A 445 -1.98 25.23 -27.33
CA THR A 445 -2.38 26.07 -26.19
C THR A 445 -2.90 27.41 -26.69
N ILE A 446 -4.19 27.69 -26.41
CA ILE A 446 -4.85 28.93 -26.83
C ILE A 446 -5.62 29.56 -25.66
N PRO A 447 -5.40 30.85 -25.33
CA PRO A 447 -4.33 31.71 -25.85
C PRO A 447 -2.94 31.32 -25.30
N SER A 448 -1.87 31.86 -25.89
CA SER A 448 -0.47 31.67 -25.48
C SER A 448 0.33 32.95 -25.66
N VAL A 449 1.52 33.04 -25.05
CA VAL A 449 2.42 34.21 -25.20
C VAL A 449 2.86 34.34 -26.66
N SER A 450 3.36 33.25 -27.25
CA SER A 450 3.74 33.22 -28.67
C SER A 450 2.59 33.63 -29.59
N GLY A 451 1.37 33.14 -29.34
CA GLY A 451 0.18 33.52 -30.12
C GLY A 451 -0.27 34.98 -29.93
N LYS A 452 0.05 35.59 -28.78
CA LYS A 452 -0.25 37.01 -28.50
C LYS A 452 0.78 37.96 -29.08
N LEU A 453 2.05 37.58 -29.07
CA LEU A 453 3.15 38.37 -29.61
C LEU A 453 3.34 38.15 -31.13
N GLU A 454 2.71 37.12 -31.70
CA GLU A 454 2.93 36.67 -33.09
C GLU A 454 4.43 36.36 -33.37
N MET A 455 5.13 35.84 -32.35
CA MET A 455 6.56 35.52 -32.39
C MET A 455 6.82 34.13 -31.83
N ASP A 456 7.88 33.49 -32.33
CA ASP A 456 8.35 32.23 -31.76
C ASP A 456 9.02 32.48 -30.42
N CYS A 457 8.72 31.63 -29.43
CA CYS A 457 9.26 31.72 -28.08
C CYS A 457 10.01 30.43 -27.71
N GLU A 458 11.30 30.54 -27.38
CA GLU A 458 12.14 29.42 -26.95
C GLU A 458 12.36 29.48 -25.43
N ILE A 459 11.98 28.43 -24.71
CA ILE A 459 12.13 28.38 -23.24
C ILE A 459 13.60 28.24 -22.87
N LEU A 460 14.14 29.19 -22.11
CA LEU A 460 15.48 29.10 -21.55
C LEU A 460 15.46 28.33 -20.24
N TRP A 461 14.53 28.67 -19.34
CA TRP A 461 14.36 27.96 -18.09
C TRP A 461 13.02 28.26 -17.41
N LEU A 462 12.65 27.39 -16.46
CA LEU A 462 11.44 27.49 -15.65
C LEU A 462 11.74 27.09 -14.21
N ASP A 463 11.25 27.86 -13.26
CA ASP A 463 11.32 27.57 -11.83
C ASP A 463 9.92 27.52 -11.23
N VAL A 464 9.71 26.60 -10.29
CA VAL A 464 8.54 26.61 -9.42
C VAL A 464 8.90 27.38 -8.16
N ASN A 465 8.20 28.48 -7.91
CA ASN A 465 8.46 29.36 -6.78
C ASN A 465 7.75 28.87 -5.53
N GLU A 466 6.46 28.57 -5.65
CA GLU A 466 5.64 28.17 -4.51
C GLU A 466 4.50 27.26 -4.95
N ILE A 467 4.13 26.35 -4.05
CA ILE A 467 2.91 25.57 -4.14
C ILE A 467 1.99 26.08 -3.04
N HIS A 468 0.82 26.58 -3.43
CA HIS A 468 -0.15 27.20 -2.54
C HIS A 468 -1.05 26.14 -1.92
N ASP A 469 -0.48 25.30 -1.05
CA ASP A 469 -1.18 24.25 -0.34
C ASP A 469 -1.64 24.65 1.06
N ASP A 470 -2.82 24.17 1.43
CA ASP A 470 -3.44 24.48 2.72
C ASP A 470 -2.63 23.90 3.88
N GLU A 471 -2.64 24.62 5.01
CA GLU A 471 -1.93 24.24 6.25
C GLU A 471 -2.39 22.87 6.81
N GLU A 472 -3.61 22.41 6.48
CA GLU A 472 -4.08 21.06 6.83
C GLU A 472 -3.20 19.93 6.26
N ASN A 473 -2.46 20.19 5.17
CA ASN A 473 -1.49 19.22 4.63
C ASN A 473 -0.18 19.18 5.46
N GLN A 474 -0.01 20.09 6.42
CA GLN A 474 1.20 20.28 7.22
C GLN A 474 1.05 19.81 8.70
N GLU A 475 -0.19 19.62 9.17
CA GLU A 475 -0.53 19.43 10.60
C GLU A 475 -0.89 18.00 11.04
N ASN A 476 -0.73 16.96 10.20
CA ASN A 476 -1.02 15.56 10.61
C ASN A 476 0.21 14.65 10.71
#